data_AF-A0A8X6XL43-F1
#
_entry.id   AF-A0A8X6XL43-F1
#
_cell.length_a   1.000
_cell.length_b   1.000
_cell.length_c   1.000
_cell.angle_alpha   90.00
_cell.angle_beta   90.00
_cell.angle_gamma   90.00
#
_symmetry.space_group_name_H-M   'P 1'
#
loop_
_entity.id
_entity.type
_entity.pdbx_description
1 polymer ?
#
loop_
_entity_poly.entity_id
_entity_poly.type
_entity_poly.pdbx_seq_one_letter_code
_entity_poly.pdbx_strand_id
1 'polypeptide(L)'
;MPTDSPSPVVIPEKFSVDASDSQKNDKLPNKEKQCDDRSDHLPYDLGYLTEEIKQMAERELGETDERKETALKKFRKLIAAEKNFYVRTDDLCLLSYLRGKKYDVDRAFKSMKNTYKLRMKKRFYDAEDNSIVHDVFRQNWIGFLPYRAKNGSVILVIRVGVWDPEKVDRDLLMWVITHCMIHSIEDEATQVAGYSAIIDVRGVSNKHLKLLTIENILLIIHSTQNCFPGRYKAVHVIGMPKFFAYAWNMCYPFILSYKMQKRVSECFITIID
;
A
#
# COMPACT_ATOMS: atom_id res chain seq x y z
N MET A 1 41.37 6.73 -31.85
CA MET A 1 40.69 6.39 -30.58
C MET A 1 39.23 6.21 -30.91
N PRO A 2 38.67 5.00 -30.82
CA PRO A 2 37.32 4.74 -31.31
C PRO A 2 36.27 5.32 -30.37
N THR A 3 35.30 5.98 -30.97
CA THR A 3 34.11 6.60 -30.38
C THR A 3 33.00 5.55 -30.33
N ASP A 4 32.70 5.01 -29.15
CA ASP A 4 31.55 4.11 -28.98
C ASP A 4 30.28 4.93 -28.76
N SER A 5 29.43 4.92 -29.78
CA SER A 5 28.03 5.32 -29.69
C SER A 5 27.24 4.17 -29.05
N PRO A 6 26.24 4.45 -28.19
CA PRO A 6 25.48 3.38 -27.56
C PRO A 6 24.54 2.73 -28.58
N SER A 7 24.62 1.40 -28.66
CA SER A 7 23.73 0.56 -29.47
C SER A 7 22.25 0.75 -29.09
N PRO A 8 21.32 0.72 -30.07
CA PRO A 8 19.91 0.91 -29.81
C PRO A 8 19.32 -0.26 -29.01
N VAL A 9 18.44 0.08 -28.05
CA VAL A 9 17.66 -0.87 -27.26
C VAL A 9 16.64 -1.56 -28.18
N VAL A 10 16.81 -2.86 -28.36
CA VAL A 10 15.86 -3.72 -29.09
C VAL A 10 14.68 -4.05 -28.17
N ILE A 11 13.48 -3.59 -28.54
CA ILE A 11 12.22 -3.95 -27.90
C ILE A 11 11.73 -5.24 -28.57
N PRO A 12 11.54 -6.37 -27.85
CA PRO A 12 11.04 -7.58 -28.48
C PRO A 12 9.57 -7.42 -28.92
N GLU A 13 9.32 -7.85 -30.17
CA GLU A 13 8.00 -7.88 -30.80
C GLU A 13 7.01 -8.78 -30.05
N LYS A 14 5.73 -8.43 -30.22
CA LYS A 14 4.55 -9.09 -29.66
C LYS A 14 4.63 -10.61 -29.72
N PHE A 15 4.42 -11.24 -28.56
CA PHE A 15 4.27 -12.69 -28.43
C PHE A 15 2.92 -13.12 -29.03
N SER A 16 2.95 -13.64 -30.25
CA SER A 16 1.85 -14.40 -30.87
C SER A 16 1.91 -15.84 -30.38
N VAL A 17 0.85 -16.30 -29.71
CA VAL A 17 0.71 -17.69 -29.28
C VAL A 17 0.01 -18.47 -30.39
N ASP A 18 0.74 -19.40 -31.00
CA ASP A 18 0.21 -20.34 -31.98
C ASP A 18 -0.83 -21.25 -31.34
N ALA A 19 -2.03 -21.25 -31.93
CA ALA A 19 -3.14 -22.09 -31.56
C ALA A 19 -3.17 -23.34 -32.44
N SER A 20 -2.54 -24.42 -32.00
CA SER A 20 -2.84 -25.77 -32.47
C SER A 20 -2.27 -26.81 -31.50
N ASP A 21 -3.08 -27.30 -30.57
CA ASP A 21 -3.44 -28.73 -30.59
C ASP A 21 -4.41 -29.12 -29.47
N SER A 22 -5.24 -30.10 -29.83
CA SER A 22 -6.06 -30.96 -28.96
C SER A 22 -7.42 -30.43 -28.48
N GLN A 23 -8.38 -30.55 -29.40
CA GLN A 23 -9.79 -30.83 -29.11
C GLN A 23 -9.93 -32.06 -28.18
N LYS A 24 -10.45 -31.87 -26.96
CA LYS A 24 -11.34 -32.84 -26.32
C LYS A 24 -12.49 -32.09 -25.65
N ASN A 25 -13.67 -32.29 -26.24
CA ASN A 25 -14.96 -31.83 -25.76
C ASN A 25 -15.32 -32.49 -24.44
N ASP A 26 -15.35 -31.74 -23.35
CA ASP A 26 -16.24 -32.00 -22.22
C ASP A 26 -17.17 -30.79 -22.06
N LYS A 27 -18.41 -30.97 -22.49
CA LYS A 27 -19.49 -29.99 -22.36
C LYS A 27 -19.88 -29.86 -20.89
N LEU A 28 -19.24 -28.97 -20.14
CA LEU A 28 -19.87 -28.40 -18.94
C LEU A 28 -20.87 -27.33 -19.38
N PRO A 29 -22.08 -27.27 -18.78
CA PRO A 29 -23.09 -26.30 -19.17
C PRO A 29 -22.57 -24.88 -18.94
N ASN A 30 -22.50 -24.11 -20.03
CA ASN A 30 -22.18 -22.69 -20.03
C ASN A 30 -23.30 -21.93 -19.30
N LYS A 31 -23.20 -21.86 -17.98
CA LYS A 31 -23.75 -20.74 -17.22
C LYS A 31 -22.58 -19.81 -17.00
N GLU A 32 -22.31 -18.97 -17.99
CA GLU A 32 -21.81 -17.63 -17.74
C GLU A 32 -22.73 -17.04 -16.65
N LYS A 33 -22.32 -17.16 -15.39
CA LYS A 33 -22.79 -16.26 -14.36
C LYS A 33 -22.24 -14.92 -14.78
N GLN A 34 -23.03 -14.21 -15.55
CA GLN A 34 -22.97 -12.78 -15.70
C GLN A 34 -22.75 -12.22 -14.30
N CYS A 35 -21.52 -11.77 -14.01
CA CYS A 35 -21.25 -11.04 -12.79
C CYS A 35 -22.19 -9.83 -12.83
N ASP A 36 -23.04 -9.74 -11.82
CA ASP A 36 -24.05 -8.70 -11.67
C ASP A 36 -23.40 -7.33 -11.95
N ASP A 37 -23.85 -6.65 -13.00
CA ASP A 37 -23.44 -5.31 -13.46
C ASP A 37 -23.97 -4.21 -12.50
N ARG A 38 -23.90 -4.49 -11.19
CA ARG A 38 -24.42 -3.65 -10.10
C ARG A 38 -23.42 -3.58 -8.96
N SER A 39 -22.21 -3.13 -9.25
CA SER A 39 -21.35 -2.64 -8.17
C SER A 39 -21.24 -1.13 -8.28
N ASP A 40 -21.88 -0.41 -7.35
CA ASP A 40 -21.66 1.02 -7.05
C ASP A 40 -20.21 1.27 -6.55
N HIS A 41 -19.24 0.51 -7.02
CA HIS A 41 -17.89 0.44 -6.47
C HIS A 41 -16.90 0.86 -7.54
N LEU A 42 -16.13 1.90 -7.23
CA LEU A 42 -15.08 2.40 -8.11
C LEU A 42 -13.96 1.35 -8.23
N PRO A 43 -13.31 1.22 -9.40
CA PRO A 43 -12.17 0.31 -9.58
C PRO A 43 -10.98 0.74 -8.70
N TYR A 44 -10.10 -0.22 -8.40
CA TYR A 44 -8.86 0.01 -7.64
C TYR A 44 -8.01 1.10 -8.28
N ASP A 45 -7.70 0.98 -9.57
CA ASP A 45 -6.96 1.98 -10.33
C ASP A 45 -7.94 2.89 -11.05
N LEU A 46 -7.93 4.18 -10.71
CA LEU A 46 -8.81 5.16 -11.35
C LEU A 46 -8.03 5.97 -12.39
N GLY A 47 -6.81 6.39 -12.08
CA GLY A 47 -6.00 7.24 -12.94
C GLY A 47 -6.51 8.69 -13.05
N TYR A 48 -7.59 9.04 -12.35
CA TYR A 48 -8.15 10.40 -12.27
C TYR A 48 -8.92 10.61 -10.96
N LEU A 49 -9.25 11.86 -10.64
CA LEU A 49 -10.10 12.22 -9.51
C LEU A 49 -11.55 12.42 -9.96
N THR A 50 -12.48 11.63 -9.44
CA THR A 50 -13.93 11.88 -9.60
C THR A 50 -14.33 13.16 -8.86
N GLU A 51 -15.49 13.74 -9.19
CA GLU A 51 -15.98 14.95 -8.52
C GLU A 51 -16.18 14.72 -7.01
N GLU A 52 -16.65 13.54 -6.60
CA GLU A 52 -16.81 13.18 -5.19
C GLU A 52 -15.45 13.14 -4.46
N ILE A 53 -14.40 12.65 -5.13
CA ILE A 53 -13.05 12.59 -4.56
C ILE A 53 -12.42 13.98 -4.54
N LYS A 54 -12.65 14.84 -5.53
CA LYS A 54 -12.22 16.25 -5.50
C LYS A 54 -12.86 17.00 -4.33
N GLN A 55 -14.17 16.85 -4.14
CA GLN A 55 -14.88 17.40 -2.99
C GLN A 55 -14.38 16.82 -1.66
N MET A 56 -13.96 15.54 -1.64
CA MET A 56 -13.30 14.96 -0.47
C MET A 56 -11.95 15.60 -0.19
N ALA A 57 -11.14 15.86 -1.23
CA ALA A 57 -9.86 16.53 -1.09
C ALA A 57 -10.04 17.95 -0.52
N GLU A 58 -11.00 18.70 -1.05
CA GLU A 58 -11.34 20.03 -0.53
C GLU A 58 -11.81 19.96 0.92
N ARG A 59 -12.84 19.15 1.24
CA ARG A 59 -13.41 19.08 2.59
C ARG A 59 -12.46 18.53 3.65
N GLU A 60 -11.71 17.47 3.34
CA GLU A 60 -10.90 16.77 4.34
C GLU A 60 -9.45 17.26 4.43
N LEU A 61 -8.92 17.81 3.33
CA LEU A 61 -7.52 18.26 3.21
C LEU A 61 -7.40 19.77 3.03
N GLY A 62 -8.49 20.46 2.64
CA GLY A 62 -8.47 21.85 2.20
C GLY A 62 -7.67 22.03 0.92
N GLU A 63 -7.70 21.04 0.02
CA GLU A 63 -7.03 21.11 -1.28
C GLU A 63 -7.79 22.07 -2.21
N THR A 64 -7.13 23.16 -2.61
CA THR A 64 -7.56 24.10 -3.65
C THR A 64 -6.39 24.31 -4.60
N ASP A 65 -6.63 24.79 -5.83
CA ASP A 65 -5.56 25.00 -6.82
C ASP A 65 -4.47 25.96 -6.30
N GLU A 66 -4.87 27.07 -5.68
CA GLU A 66 -3.93 28.04 -5.09
C GLU A 66 -3.10 27.43 -3.97
N ARG A 67 -3.73 26.67 -3.06
CA ARG A 67 -3.02 26.02 -1.96
C ARG A 67 -2.09 24.93 -2.46
N LYS A 68 -2.50 24.21 -3.50
CA LYS A 68 -1.72 23.17 -4.16
C LYS A 68 -0.44 23.74 -4.75
N GLU A 69 -0.56 24.80 -5.54
CA GLU A 69 0.57 25.49 -6.15
C GLU A 69 1.52 26.06 -5.08
N THR A 70 0.98 26.77 -4.10
CA THR A 70 1.76 27.39 -3.02
C THR A 70 2.51 26.36 -2.18
N ALA A 71 1.84 25.27 -1.80
CA ALA A 71 2.44 24.21 -1.00
C ALA A 71 3.53 23.46 -1.76
N LEU A 72 3.32 23.15 -3.05
CA LEU A 72 4.33 22.51 -3.90
C LEU A 72 5.58 23.38 -4.04
N LYS A 73 5.41 24.69 -4.29
CA LYS A 73 6.54 25.66 -4.34
C LYS A 73 7.32 25.68 -3.04
N LYS A 74 6.64 25.80 -1.89
CA LYS A 74 7.29 25.79 -0.57
C LYS A 74 8.02 24.45 -0.33
N PHE A 75 7.38 23.33 -0.67
CA PHE A 75 7.95 22.01 -0.44
C PHE A 75 9.22 21.78 -1.27
N ARG A 76 9.20 22.12 -2.57
CA ARG A 76 10.40 22.05 -3.42
C ARG A 76 11.54 22.91 -2.89
N LYS A 77 11.24 24.12 -2.39
CA LYS A 77 12.25 25.00 -1.79
C LYS A 77 12.91 24.35 -0.56
N LEU A 78 12.13 23.69 0.30
CA LEU A 78 12.68 22.96 1.46
C LEU A 78 13.58 21.79 1.04
N ILE A 79 13.16 21.03 0.01
CA ILE A 79 13.94 19.91 -0.51
C ILE A 79 15.28 20.41 -1.09
N ALA A 80 15.25 21.47 -1.90
CA ALA A 80 16.45 22.04 -2.53
C ALA A 80 17.45 22.63 -1.52
N ALA A 81 17.00 22.98 -0.31
CA ALA A 81 17.86 23.50 0.75
C ALA A 81 18.64 22.40 1.50
N GLU A 82 18.25 21.12 1.37
CA GLU A 82 18.93 20.00 2.04
C GLU A 82 20.05 19.44 1.18
N LYS A 83 21.24 19.31 1.77
CA LYS A 83 22.39 18.66 1.12
C LYS A 83 22.26 17.15 1.18
N ASN A 84 22.69 16.45 0.13
CA ASN A 84 22.71 14.98 0.03
C ASN A 84 21.33 14.33 0.22
N PHE A 85 20.27 15.01 -0.19
CA PHE A 85 18.88 14.55 -0.09
C PHE A 85 18.29 14.32 -1.48
N TYR A 86 18.43 13.09 -1.98
CA TYR A 86 18.04 12.70 -3.33
C TYR A 86 16.68 11.99 -3.31
N VAL A 87 15.63 12.70 -3.68
CA VAL A 87 14.25 12.22 -3.68
C VAL A 87 13.54 12.62 -4.96
N ARG A 88 12.47 11.89 -5.28
CA ARG A 88 11.55 12.19 -6.37
C ARG A 88 10.75 13.47 -6.04
N THR A 89 10.62 14.39 -7.01
CA THR A 89 10.07 15.76 -6.78
C THR A 89 9.01 16.23 -7.80
N ASP A 90 8.55 15.35 -8.68
CA ASP A 90 7.36 15.60 -9.49
C ASP A 90 6.12 15.76 -8.60
N ASP A 91 5.11 16.44 -9.17
CA ASP A 91 3.87 16.80 -8.49
C ASP A 91 3.19 15.59 -7.85
N LEU A 92 3.09 14.45 -8.56
CA LEU A 92 2.42 13.26 -8.05
C LEU A 92 3.05 12.77 -6.74
N CYS A 93 4.38 12.67 -6.69
CA CYS A 93 5.10 12.26 -5.49
C CYS A 93 4.92 13.28 -4.36
N LEU A 94 5.13 14.58 -4.62
CA LEU A 94 5.03 15.61 -3.58
C LEU A 94 3.61 15.77 -3.04
N LEU A 95 2.61 15.67 -3.91
CA LEU A 95 1.20 15.72 -3.56
C LEU A 95 0.83 14.56 -2.63
N SER A 96 1.37 13.35 -2.83
CA SER A 96 1.11 12.24 -1.91
C SER A 96 1.45 12.60 -0.46
N TYR A 97 2.61 13.22 -0.23
CA TYR A 97 3.05 13.67 1.10
C TYR A 97 2.24 14.85 1.62
N LEU A 98 1.91 15.82 0.77
CA LEU A 98 1.06 16.95 1.13
C LEU A 98 -0.33 16.46 1.55
N ARG A 99 -1.00 15.66 0.72
CA ARG A 99 -2.32 15.07 1.01
C ARG A 99 -2.28 14.19 2.26
N GLY A 100 -1.27 13.34 2.39
CA GLY A 100 -1.05 12.48 3.55
C GLY A 100 -0.90 13.25 4.87
N LYS A 101 -0.36 14.48 4.82
CA LYS A 101 -0.19 15.37 5.97
C LYS A 101 -1.12 16.59 5.95
N LYS A 102 -2.23 16.55 5.22
CA LYS A 102 -3.25 17.62 5.15
C LYS A 102 -2.67 19.00 4.80
N TYR A 103 -1.76 19.03 3.83
CA TYR A 103 -1.08 20.22 3.34
C TYR A 103 -0.24 20.97 4.39
N ASP A 104 0.10 20.32 5.51
CA ASP A 104 1.16 20.77 6.41
C ASP A 104 2.52 20.43 5.79
N VAL A 105 3.12 21.42 5.15
CA VAL A 105 4.36 21.28 4.38
C VAL A 105 5.52 20.82 5.26
N ASP A 106 5.61 21.30 6.49
CA ASP A 106 6.72 20.99 7.39
C ASP A 106 6.62 19.53 7.89
N ARG A 107 5.40 19.06 8.17
CA ARG A 107 5.15 17.64 8.47
C ARG A 107 5.34 16.74 7.25
N ALA A 108 4.93 17.17 6.06
CA ALA A 108 5.14 16.44 4.81
C ALA A 108 6.63 16.24 4.55
N PHE A 109 7.41 17.31 4.67
CA PHE A 109 8.86 17.28 4.52
C PHE A 109 9.55 16.40 5.57
N LYS A 110 9.15 16.50 6.84
CA LYS A 110 9.64 15.59 7.90
C LYS A 110 9.36 14.12 7.55
N SER A 111 8.18 13.82 7.04
CA SER A 111 7.78 12.46 6.63
C SER A 111 8.63 11.93 5.49
N MET A 112 8.92 12.77 4.48
CA MET A 112 9.79 12.42 3.37
C MET A 112 11.22 12.17 3.82
N LYS A 113 11.76 13.02 4.71
CA LYS A 113 13.09 12.79 5.32
C LYS A 113 13.16 11.49 6.10
N ASN A 114 12.11 11.13 6.85
CA ASN A 114 12.05 9.85 7.54
C ASN A 114 12.03 8.67 6.56
N THR A 115 11.26 8.78 5.47
CA THR A 115 11.21 7.76 4.42
C THR A 115 12.59 7.56 3.79
N TYR A 116 13.27 8.64 3.44
CA TYR A 116 14.63 8.59 2.90
C TYR A 116 15.62 7.93 3.88
N LYS A 117 15.59 8.32 5.16
CA LYS A 117 16.44 7.69 6.20
C LYS A 117 16.13 6.20 6.36
N LEU A 118 14.86 5.81 6.30
CA LEU A 118 14.45 4.41 6.39
C LEU A 118 14.98 3.61 5.20
N ARG A 119 14.87 4.18 3.99
CA ARG A 119 15.42 3.61 2.76
C ARG A 119 16.93 3.42 2.81
N MET A 120 17.66 4.42 3.31
CA MET A 120 19.13 4.33 3.43
C MET A 120 19.61 3.29 4.46
N LYS A 121 18.78 2.94 5.45
CA LYS A 121 19.16 2.03 6.54
C LYS A 121 18.78 0.57 6.31
N LYS A 122 17.87 0.30 5.38
CA LYS A 122 17.22 -1.02 5.26
C LYS A 122 17.13 -1.42 3.80
N ARG A 123 17.50 -2.67 3.51
CA ARG A 123 17.44 -3.32 2.19
C ARG A 123 16.04 -3.42 1.57
N PHE A 124 14.98 -2.96 2.27
CA PHE A 124 13.58 -3.08 1.83
C PHE A 124 13.24 -2.34 0.52
N TYR A 125 14.17 -1.56 -0.04
CA TYR A 125 14.00 -0.78 -1.26
C TYR A 125 14.93 -1.21 -2.39
N ASP A 126 15.87 -2.13 -2.12
CA ASP A 126 16.75 -2.67 -3.15
C ASP A 126 16.01 -3.78 -3.90
N ALA A 127 16.23 -3.92 -5.20
CA ALA A 127 15.50 -4.91 -6.00
C ALA A 127 15.78 -6.32 -5.45
N GLU A 128 14.73 -7.02 -5.05
CA GLU A 128 14.82 -8.47 -4.83
C GLU A 128 14.62 -9.22 -6.13
N ASP A 129 15.07 -10.47 -6.17
CA ASP A 129 14.94 -11.34 -7.33
C ASP A 129 13.47 -11.39 -7.80
N ASN A 130 13.24 -10.98 -9.05
CA ASN A 130 11.91 -10.93 -9.65
C ASN A 130 11.16 -12.28 -9.57
N SER A 131 11.88 -13.40 -9.56
CA SER A 131 11.30 -14.73 -9.42
C SER A 131 10.63 -14.93 -8.05
N ILE A 132 11.32 -14.52 -6.98
CA ILE A 132 10.83 -14.57 -5.61
C ILE A 132 9.58 -13.69 -5.44
N VAL A 133 9.61 -12.49 -6.03
CA VAL A 133 8.48 -11.56 -5.99
C VAL A 133 7.26 -12.14 -6.69
N HIS A 134 7.45 -12.76 -7.86
CA HIS A 134 6.36 -13.41 -8.58
C HIS A 134 5.73 -14.53 -7.75
N ASP A 135 6.55 -15.34 -7.07
CA ASP A 135 6.06 -16.44 -6.24
C ASP A 135 5.33 -15.96 -4.98
N VAL A 136 5.75 -14.83 -4.41
CA VAL A 136 5.03 -14.17 -3.31
C VAL A 136 3.61 -13.78 -3.75
N PHE A 137 3.48 -13.09 -4.88
CA PHE A 137 2.17 -12.64 -5.36
C PHE A 137 1.27 -13.79 -5.84
N ARG A 138 1.83 -14.88 -6.38
CA ARG A 138 1.08 -16.11 -6.71
C ARG A 138 0.39 -16.73 -5.50
N GLN A 139 0.99 -16.63 -4.32
CA GLN A 139 0.38 -17.14 -3.08
C GLN A 139 -0.82 -16.29 -2.62
N ASN A 140 -0.98 -15.08 -3.18
CA ASN A 140 -2.12 -14.19 -2.98
C ASN A 140 -2.40 -13.87 -1.49
N TRP A 141 -1.39 -13.94 -0.62
CA TRP A 141 -1.57 -13.61 0.81
C TRP A 141 -1.53 -12.10 1.06
N ILE A 142 -1.11 -11.29 0.07
CA ILE A 142 -1.16 -9.83 0.12
C ILE A 142 -1.56 -9.24 -1.22
N GLY A 143 -2.40 -8.20 -1.21
CA GLY A 143 -2.77 -7.48 -2.41
C GLY A 143 -3.91 -6.49 -2.18
N PHE A 144 -4.24 -5.71 -3.21
CA PHE A 144 -5.43 -4.86 -3.20
C PHE A 144 -6.60 -5.58 -3.85
N LEU A 145 -7.80 -5.37 -3.31
CA LEU A 145 -9.03 -5.80 -4.00
C LEU A 145 -9.22 -4.99 -5.30
N PRO A 146 -9.89 -5.57 -6.32
CA PRO A 146 -10.10 -4.92 -7.61
C PRO A 146 -11.00 -3.68 -7.54
N TYR A 147 -11.74 -3.50 -6.44
CA TYR A 147 -12.65 -2.39 -6.23
C TYR A 147 -12.37 -1.68 -4.91
N ARG A 148 -12.67 -0.39 -4.88
CA ARG A 148 -12.61 0.49 -3.71
C ARG A 148 -13.80 0.23 -2.79
N ALA A 149 -13.61 0.55 -1.51
CA ALA A 149 -14.70 0.62 -0.55
C ALA A 149 -15.66 1.76 -0.91
N LYS A 150 -16.86 1.74 -0.32
CA LYS A 150 -17.89 2.80 -0.51
C LYS A 150 -17.42 4.22 -0.16
N ASN A 151 -16.43 4.34 0.72
CA ASN A 151 -15.81 5.63 1.08
C ASN A 151 -14.67 6.06 0.11
N GLY A 152 -14.50 5.34 -1.00
CA GLY A 152 -13.47 5.57 -2.03
C GLY A 152 -12.08 5.01 -1.72
N SER A 153 -11.83 4.47 -0.51
CA SER A 153 -10.51 3.95 -0.16
C SER A 153 -10.21 2.65 -0.90
N VAL A 154 -8.93 2.44 -1.23
CA VAL A 154 -8.47 1.12 -1.72
C VAL A 154 -8.44 0.14 -0.55
N ILE A 155 -8.75 -1.14 -0.82
CA ILE A 155 -8.82 -2.17 0.20
C ILE A 155 -7.58 -3.06 0.09
N LEU A 156 -6.64 -2.92 1.04
CA LEU A 156 -5.50 -3.80 1.20
C LEU A 156 -5.94 -5.06 1.97
N VAL A 157 -5.63 -6.24 1.46
CA VAL A 157 -5.86 -7.51 2.14
C VAL A 157 -4.52 -8.14 2.49
N ILE A 158 -4.37 -8.60 3.74
CA ILE A 158 -3.22 -9.36 4.22
C ILE A 158 -3.73 -10.61 4.94
N ARG A 159 -3.42 -11.79 4.40
CA ARG A 159 -3.75 -13.11 4.96
C ARG A 159 -2.54 -13.67 5.68
N VAL A 160 -2.38 -13.30 6.95
CA VAL A 160 -1.16 -13.53 7.73
C VAL A 160 -0.87 -15.03 7.86
N GLY A 161 -1.87 -15.87 8.12
CA GLY A 161 -1.63 -17.31 8.30
C GLY A 161 -1.45 -18.13 7.02
N VAL A 162 -1.61 -17.51 5.83
CA VAL A 162 -1.32 -18.15 4.53
C VAL A 162 0.15 -18.00 4.15
N TRP A 163 0.77 -16.89 4.58
CA TRP A 163 2.19 -16.64 4.39
C TRP A 163 3.02 -17.65 5.17
N ASP A 164 4.14 -18.10 4.59
CA ASP A 164 5.12 -18.96 5.24
C ASP A 164 6.37 -18.14 5.65
N PRO A 165 6.56 -17.85 6.95
CA PRO A 165 7.72 -17.08 7.45
C PRO A 165 9.08 -17.69 7.15
N GLU A 166 9.16 -18.98 6.81
CA GLU A 166 10.43 -19.64 6.46
C GLU A 166 10.80 -19.45 4.98
N LYS A 167 9.83 -19.18 4.11
CA LYS A 167 10.06 -18.91 2.68
C LYS A 167 10.17 -17.42 2.39
N VAL A 168 9.40 -16.62 3.11
CA VAL A 168 9.37 -15.17 2.98
C VAL A 168 9.73 -14.60 4.34
N ASP A 169 10.98 -14.21 4.49
CA ASP A 169 11.50 -13.70 5.75
C ASP A 169 10.98 -12.28 6.05
N ARG A 170 11.43 -11.72 7.17
CA ARG A 170 11.05 -10.37 7.61
C ARG A 170 11.41 -9.30 6.58
N ASP A 171 12.58 -9.39 5.96
CA ASP A 171 13.09 -8.35 5.08
C ASP A 171 12.32 -8.35 3.75
N LEU A 172 12.08 -9.54 3.18
CA LEU A 172 11.27 -9.71 1.98
C LEU A 172 9.80 -9.34 2.24
N LEU A 173 9.23 -9.70 3.39
CA LEU A 173 7.88 -9.26 3.78
C LEU A 173 7.77 -7.72 3.78
N MET A 174 8.72 -7.04 4.42
CA MET A 174 8.74 -5.58 4.48
C MET A 174 8.93 -4.96 3.10
N TRP A 175 9.76 -5.57 2.24
CA TRP A 175 9.93 -5.16 0.85
C TRP A 175 8.61 -5.23 0.09
N VAL A 176 7.90 -6.37 0.13
CA VAL A 176 6.63 -6.60 -0.59
C VAL A 176 5.57 -5.60 -0.16
N ILE A 177 5.38 -5.43 1.16
CA ILE A 177 4.42 -4.45 1.69
C ILE A 177 4.79 -3.04 1.21
N THR A 178 6.06 -2.66 1.31
CA THR A 178 6.53 -1.32 0.91
C THR A 178 6.26 -1.05 -0.56
N HIS A 179 6.53 -2.00 -1.46
CA HIS A 179 6.30 -1.85 -2.89
C HIS A 179 4.82 -1.83 -3.27
N CYS A 180 3.98 -2.66 -2.64
CA CYS A 180 2.52 -2.56 -2.80
C CYS A 180 2.02 -1.16 -2.44
N MET A 181 2.49 -0.62 -1.32
CA MET A 181 2.08 0.70 -0.85
C MET A 181 2.61 1.81 -1.77
N ILE A 182 3.87 1.77 -2.21
CA ILE A 182 4.43 2.74 -3.17
C ILE A 182 3.67 2.72 -4.49
N HIS A 183 3.39 1.54 -5.05
CA HIS A 183 2.61 1.43 -6.28
C HIS A 183 1.23 2.06 -6.13
N SER A 184 0.56 1.83 -5.00
CA SER A 184 -0.79 2.34 -4.79
C SER A 184 -0.90 3.87 -4.72
N ILE A 185 0.17 4.59 -4.36
CA ILE A 185 0.15 6.07 -4.31
C ILE A 185 0.45 6.72 -5.66
N GLU A 186 0.75 5.95 -6.71
CA GLU A 186 0.82 6.50 -8.07
C GLU A 186 -0.57 6.90 -8.60
N ASP A 187 -1.65 6.39 -7.99
CA ASP A 187 -3.00 6.83 -8.26
C ASP A 187 -3.43 7.97 -7.30
N GLU A 188 -3.75 9.14 -7.87
CA GLU A 188 -4.13 10.33 -7.09
C GLU A 188 -5.38 10.10 -6.25
N ALA A 189 -6.34 9.31 -6.74
CA ALA A 189 -7.56 9.01 -6.01
C ALA A 189 -7.25 8.23 -4.72
N THR A 190 -6.23 7.39 -4.71
CA THR A 190 -5.73 6.70 -3.52
C THR A 190 -5.03 7.64 -2.55
N GLN A 191 -4.26 8.61 -3.05
CA GLN A 191 -3.65 9.64 -2.20
C GLN A 191 -4.70 10.45 -1.43
N VAL A 192 -5.85 10.71 -2.07
CA VAL A 192 -6.99 11.39 -1.45
C VAL A 192 -7.80 10.41 -0.61
N ALA A 193 -8.48 9.42 -1.20
CA ALA A 193 -9.42 8.58 -0.48
C ALA A 193 -8.77 7.64 0.55
N GLY A 194 -7.50 7.29 0.37
CA GLY A 194 -6.72 6.53 1.33
C GLY A 194 -6.98 5.03 1.31
N TYR A 195 -6.77 4.38 2.46
CA TYR A 195 -6.70 2.93 2.61
C TYR A 195 -7.69 2.40 3.64
N SER A 196 -8.33 1.28 3.33
CA SER A 196 -8.89 0.37 4.31
C SER A 196 -8.08 -0.92 4.29
N ALA A 197 -7.79 -1.52 5.43
CA ALA A 197 -7.04 -2.77 5.51
C ALA A 197 -7.91 -3.89 6.08
N ILE A 198 -7.80 -5.10 5.51
CA ILE A 198 -8.33 -6.35 6.05
C ILE A 198 -7.13 -7.23 6.38
N ILE A 199 -6.95 -7.54 7.65
CA ILE A 199 -5.89 -8.39 8.16
C ILE A 199 -6.53 -9.68 8.66
N ASP A 200 -6.44 -10.73 7.85
CA ASP A 200 -6.93 -12.06 8.19
C ASP A 200 -5.83 -12.83 8.93
N VAL A 201 -6.08 -13.10 10.21
CA VAL A 201 -5.13 -13.79 11.10
C VAL A 201 -5.48 -15.27 11.32
N ARG A 202 -6.43 -15.83 10.55
CA ARG A 202 -6.69 -17.28 10.58
C ARG A 202 -5.44 -18.03 10.14
N GLY A 203 -5.11 -19.10 10.86
CA GLY A 203 -3.91 -19.91 10.58
C GLY A 203 -2.59 -19.33 11.11
N VAL A 204 -2.62 -18.19 11.81
CA VAL A 204 -1.43 -17.68 12.50
C VAL A 204 -0.88 -18.73 13.46
N SER A 205 0.41 -19.02 13.30
CA SER A 205 1.15 -20.05 14.03
C SER A 205 2.29 -19.44 14.86
N ASN A 206 2.93 -20.24 15.70
CA ASN A 206 4.10 -19.80 16.49
C ASN A 206 5.25 -19.23 15.63
N LYS A 207 5.38 -19.66 14.37
CA LYS A 207 6.38 -19.10 13.43
C LYS A 207 6.15 -17.61 13.18
N HIS A 208 4.89 -17.21 13.03
CA HIS A 208 4.48 -15.82 12.84
C HIS A 208 4.67 -14.99 14.12
N LEU A 209 4.31 -15.56 15.27
CA LEU A 209 4.43 -14.86 16.56
C LEU A 209 5.88 -14.48 16.88
N LYS A 210 6.87 -15.30 16.47
CA LYS A 210 8.30 -14.98 16.61
C LYS A 210 8.70 -13.68 15.89
N LEU A 211 7.95 -13.25 14.87
CA LEU A 211 8.21 -12.01 14.15
C LEU A 211 7.55 -10.79 14.78
N LEU A 212 6.64 -10.97 15.75
CA LEU A 212 6.01 -9.90 16.53
C LEU A 212 6.91 -9.39 17.66
N THR A 213 8.18 -9.11 17.36
CA THR A 213 9.10 -8.47 18.30
C THR A 213 8.75 -6.99 18.48
N ILE A 214 9.09 -6.43 19.64
CA ILE A 214 8.88 -4.99 19.91
C ILE A 214 9.55 -4.13 18.83
N GLU A 215 10.77 -4.49 18.40
CA GLU A 215 11.48 -3.79 17.33
C GLU A 215 10.68 -3.77 16.02
N ASN A 216 10.16 -4.91 15.58
CA ASN A 216 9.39 -5.00 14.34
C ASN A 216 8.08 -4.23 14.44
N ILE A 217 7.40 -4.29 15.59
CA ILE A 217 6.16 -3.54 15.82
C ILE A 217 6.42 -2.03 15.77
N LEU A 218 7.47 -1.54 16.44
CA LEU A 218 7.88 -0.14 16.40
C LEU A 218 8.28 0.30 14.99
N LEU A 219 8.94 -0.57 14.23
CA LEU A 219 9.29 -0.32 12.83
C LEU A 219 8.03 -0.15 11.96
N ILE A 220 7.02 -1.03 12.10
CA ILE A 220 5.75 -0.93 11.37
C ILE A 220 5.04 0.38 11.72
N ILE A 221 4.98 0.73 13.00
CA ILE A 221 4.37 1.98 13.47
C ILE A 221 5.07 3.20 12.89
N HIS A 222 6.40 3.24 12.99
CA HIS A 222 7.20 4.34 12.48
C HIS A 222 7.00 4.49 10.96
N SER A 223 7.08 3.37 10.24
CA SER A 223 6.89 3.33 8.78
C SER A 223 5.51 3.83 8.38
N THR A 224 4.47 3.37 9.06
CA THR A 224 3.06 3.69 8.76
C THR A 224 2.70 5.13 9.11
N GLN A 225 3.16 5.65 10.25
CA GLN A 225 2.70 6.94 10.79
C GLN A 225 3.63 8.10 10.41
N ASN A 226 4.93 7.86 10.37
CA ASN A 226 5.95 8.91 10.25
C ASN A 226 6.73 8.89 8.94
N CYS A 227 6.68 7.82 8.16
CA CYS A 227 7.38 7.72 6.88
C CYS A 227 6.38 7.81 5.72
N PHE A 228 5.60 6.75 5.52
CA PHE A 228 4.74 6.59 4.36
C PHE A 228 3.63 7.65 4.30
N PRO A 229 3.35 8.25 3.11
CA PRO A 229 2.35 9.30 2.95
C PRO A 229 0.88 8.80 2.93
N GLY A 230 0.61 7.60 3.43
CA GLY A 230 -0.70 6.97 3.36
C GLY A 230 -1.75 7.54 4.33
N ARG A 231 -3.02 7.52 3.88
CA ARG A 231 -4.19 7.91 4.67
C ARG A 231 -5.02 6.70 5.08
N TYR A 232 -4.78 6.13 6.26
CA TYR A 232 -5.57 4.98 6.73
C TYR A 232 -6.95 5.42 7.24
N LYS A 233 -8.02 4.85 6.70
CA LYS A 233 -9.41 5.09 7.06
C LYS A 233 -9.90 4.05 8.07
N ALA A 234 -9.64 2.77 7.82
CA ALA A 234 -10.03 1.67 8.70
C ALA A 234 -9.01 0.51 8.66
N VAL A 235 -8.96 -0.27 9.74
CA VAL A 235 -8.18 -1.52 9.82
C VAL A 235 -9.06 -2.59 10.47
N HIS A 236 -9.44 -3.58 9.69
CA HIS A 236 -10.27 -4.71 10.10
C HIS A 236 -9.38 -5.92 10.35
N VAL A 237 -9.39 -6.46 11.56
CA VAL A 237 -8.67 -7.70 11.89
C VAL A 237 -9.70 -8.81 12.06
N ILE A 238 -9.58 -9.89 11.27
CA ILE A 238 -10.58 -10.98 11.23
C ILE A 238 -9.96 -12.32 11.61
N GLY A 239 -10.78 -13.19 12.20
CA GLY A 239 -10.40 -14.57 12.55
C GLY A 239 -9.33 -14.70 13.63
N MET A 240 -9.29 -13.72 14.53
CA MET A 240 -8.42 -13.71 15.70
C MET A 240 -8.92 -14.68 16.77
N PRO A 241 -8.08 -15.62 17.27
CA PRO A 241 -8.45 -16.49 18.37
C PRO A 241 -8.81 -15.69 19.62
N LYS A 242 -9.87 -16.11 20.34
CA LYS A 242 -10.42 -15.37 21.50
C LYS A 242 -9.34 -15.02 22.54
N PHE A 243 -8.43 -15.93 22.86
CA PHE A 243 -7.34 -15.67 23.80
C PHE A 243 -6.35 -14.58 23.32
N PHE A 244 -6.08 -14.52 22.02
CA PHE A 244 -5.19 -13.51 21.43
C PHE A 244 -5.83 -12.12 21.43
N ALA A 245 -7.16 -12.02 21.30
CA ALA A 245 -7.88 -10.76 21.40
C ALA A 245 -7.70 -10.09 22.77
N TYR A 246 -7.66 -10.87 23.86
CA TYR A 246 -7.40 -10.33 25.20
C TYR A 246 -5.99 -9.76 25.34
N ALA A 247 -4.97 -10.52 24.88
CA ALA A 247 -3.58 -10.06 24.90
C ALA A 247 -3.38 -8.82 24.02
N TRP A 248 -3.98 -8.79 22.83
CA TRP A 248 -3.96 -7.63 21.94
C TRP A 248 -4.58 -6.41 22.62
N ASN A 249 -5.77 -6.54 23.21
CA ASN A 249 -6.49 -5.45 23.89
C ASN A 249 -5.70 -4.83 25.05
N MET A 250 -4.86 -5.64 25.71
CA MET A 250 -3.97 -5.17 26.77
C MET A 250 -2.74 -4.43 26.22
N CYS A 251 -2.18 -4.88 25.09
CA CYS A 251 -0.92 -4.37 24.56
C CYS A 251 -1.09 -3.18 23.60
N TYR A 252 -2.12 -3.16 22.75
CA TYR A 252 -2.27 -2.14 21.70
C TYR A 252 -2.34 -0.68 22.19
N PRO A 253 -2.86 -0.34 23.39
CA PRO A 253 -2.89 1.04 23.86
C PRO A 253 -1.50 1.62 24.16
N PHE A 254 -0.52 0.75 24.47
CA PHE A 254 0.85 1.14 24.76
C PHE A 254 1.70 1.29 23.49
N ILE A 255 1.22 0.73 22.37
CA ILE A 255 2.01 0.57 21.15
C ILE A 255 1.50 1.51 20.06
N LEU A 256 0.18 1.66 19.90
CA LEU A 256 -0.41 2.51 18.88
C LEU A 256 -0.64 3.94 19.39
N SER A 257 -0.52 4.94 18.51
CA SER A 257 -0.92 6.31 18.84
C SER A 257 -2.44 6.40 19.01
N TYR A 258 -2.93 7.35 19.82
CA TYR A 258 -4.38 7.54 20.05
C TYR A 258 -5.22 7.58 18.76
N LYS A 259 -4.69 8.24 17.72
CA LYS A 259 -5.34 8.29 16.39
C LYS A 259 -5.48 6.91 15.75
N MET A 260 -4.48 6.05 15.92
CA MET A 260 -4.49 4.70 15.37
C MET A 260 -5.27 3.74 16.23
N GLN A 261 -5.23 3.90 17.55
CA GLN A 261 -6.11 3.20 18.48
C GLN A 261 -7.56 3.41 18.08
N LYS A 262 -8.02 4.65 17.82
CA LYS A 262 -9.40 4.91 17.38
C LYS A 262 -9.80 4.15 16.11
N ARG A 263 -8.91 4.11 15.12
CA ARG A 263 -9.16 3.42 13.83
C ARG A 263 -9.13 1.89 13.93
N VAL A 264 -8.47 1.37 14.96
CA VAL A 264 -8.41 -0.06 15.27
C VAL A 264 -9.58 -0.44 16.19
N SER A 265 -9.90 0.39 17.19
CA SER A 265 -10.93 0.16 18.20
C SER A 265 -12.34 0.24 17.64
N GLU A 266 -12.59 1.10 16.64
CA GLU A 266 -13.88 1.13 15.90
C GLU A 266 -14.13 -0.18 15.11
N CYS A 267 -13.11 -1.02 14.92
CA CYS A 267 -13.17 -2.26 14.14
C CYS A 267 -13.11 -3.55 14.99
N PHE A 268 -12.85 -3.48 16.31
CA PHE A 268 -12.90 -4.66 17.19
C PHE A 268 -14.34 -5.19 17.43
N ILE A 269 -15.36 -4.48 16.94
CA ILE A 269 -16.77 -4.90 16.99
C ILE A 269 -17.22 -5.34 15.59
N THR A 270 -16.50 -6.27 14.99
CA THR A 270 -17.13 -7.27 14.12
C THR A 270 -16.26 -8.52 14.17
N ILE A 271 -16.38 -9.25 15.28
CA ILE A 271 -16.18 -10.69 15.24
C ILE A 271 -17.31 -11.19 14.35
N ILE A 272 -17.05 -11.26 13.04
CA ILE A 272 -17.92 -11.99 12.12
C ILE A 272 -17.61 -13.45 12.42
N ASP A 273 -18.40 -14.03 13.32
CA ASP A 273 -18.54 -15.49 13.45
C ASP A 273 -19.08 -16.09 12.15
#